data_AF-A0A2N5YRB1-F1
#
_entry.id   AF-A0A2N5YRB1-F1
#
_cell.length_a   1.000
_cell.length_b   1.000
_cell.length_c   1.000
_cell.angle_alpha   90.00
_cell.angle_beta   90.00
_cell.angle_gamma   90.00
#
_symmetry.space_group_name_H-M   'P 1'
#
loop_
_entity.id
_entity.type
_entity.pdbx_description
1 polymer ?
#
loop_
_entity_poly.entity_id
_entity_poly.type
_entity_poly.pdbx_seq_one_letter_code
_entity_poly.pdbx_strand_id
1 'polypeptide(L)'
;MLENKDFVYIPNMKFVDIIDSGMAYYGSAIMTQRYIFLLVDTIDSVEEKRKSDCYNRLYVEKVLSNPQDFDVLSFETAMLTDLDELHIFPFADLKKFEVTVGFSIFGGIKMVKNTKTLTSMSIKDVKVRKAIKEFYGKYIK
;
A
#
# COMPACT_ATOMS: atom_id res chain seq x y z
N MET A 1 1.37 -12.48 -7.48
CA MET A 1 1.35 -11.00 -7.61
C MET A 1 0.41 -10.69 -8.75
N LEU A 2 -0.56 -9.81 -8.51
CA LEU A 2 -1.60 -9.46 -9.45
C LEU A 2 -1.32 -8.04 -9.96
N GLU A 3 -1.23 -7.90 -11.27
CA GLU A 3 -0.93 -6.64 -11.96
C GLU A 3 -1.93 -6.48 -13.12
N ASN A 4 -2.57 -5.32 -13.16
CA ASN A 4 -3.35 -4.83 -14.29
C ASN A 4 -2.90 -3.37 -14.57
N LYS A 5 -3.28 -2.79 -15.71
CA LYS A 5 -3.05 -1.38 -16.02
C LYS A 5 -3.64 -0.43 -14.97
N ASP A 6 -4.62 -0.90 -14.21
CA ASP A 6 -5.36 -0.10 -13.24
C ASP A 6 -4.81 -0.21 -11.82
N PHE A 7 -4.17 -1.33 -11.45
CA PHE A 7 -3.63 -1.51 -10.10
C PHE A 7 -2.51 -2.56 -10.00
N VAL A 8 -1.76 -2.46 -8.90
CA VAL A 8 -0.81 -3.47 -8.41
C VAL A 8 -1.20 -3.89 -7.00
N TYR A 9 -1.31 -5.20 -6.79
CA TYR A 9 -1.45 -5.78 -5.46
C TYR A 9 -0.10 -6.08 -4.81
N ILE A 10 0.09 -5.60 -3.58
CA ILE A 10 1.32 -5.66 -2.80
C ILE A 10 1.07 -6.54 -1.56
N PRO A 11 1.38 -7.85 -1.61
CA PRO A 11 1.18 -8.74 -0.47
C PRO A 11 2.28 -8.59 0.59
N ASN A 12 1.96 -8.95 1.83
CA ASN A 12 2.92 -9.19 2.92
C ASN A 12 3.89 -8.01 3.15
N MET A 13 3.35 -6.81 3.25
CA MET A 13 4.12 -5.62 3.58
C MET A 13 4.21 -5.39 5.10
N LYS A 14 5.29 -4.73 5.51
CA LYS A 14 5.40 -4.08 6.82
C LYS A 14 5.49 -2.58 6.59
N PHE A 15 4.50 -1.84 7.06
CA PHE A 15 4.46 -0.39 7.01
C PHE A 15 4.84 0.19 8.37
N VAL A 16 5.73 1.18 8.37
CA VAL A 16 6.15 1.92 9.57
C VAL A 16 6.06 3.40 9.27
N ASP A 17 5.28 4.11 10.08
CA ASP A 17 5.24 5.56 10.08
C ASP A 17 6.24 6.10 11.11
N ILE A 18 7.32 6.71 10.62
CA ILE A 18 8.55 6.92 11.42
C ILE A 18 8.41 8.08 12.41
N ILE A 19 7.35 8.90 12.31
CA ILE A 19 7.30 10.17 13.05
C ILE A 19 6.39 10.15 14.29
N ASP A 20 5.33 9.34 14.37
CA ASP A 20 4.31 9.58 15.41
C ASP A 20 3.91 8.42 16.33
N SER A 21 4.14 7.14 15.99
CA SER A 21 3.42 6.07 16.72
C SER A 21 4.25 4.93 17.29
N GLY A 22 5.48 4.71 16.81
CA GLY A 22 6.21 3.47 17.12
C GLY A 22 5.45 2.20 16.68
N MET A 23 4.39 2.34 15.88
CA MET A 23 3.55 1.24 15.43
C MET A 23 4.07 0.69 14.10
N ALA A 24 4.08 -0.63 14.01
CA ALA A 24 4.27 -1.35 12.77
C ALA A 24 2.95 -1.97 12.32
N TYR A 25 2.59 -1.72 11.07
CA TYR A 25 1.38 -2.22 10.45
C TYR A 25 1.77 -3.34 9.50
N TYR A 26 1.12 -4.49 9.62
CA TYR A 26 1.36 -5.66 8.78
C TYR A 26 0.09 -5.98 8.00
N GLY A 27 0.25 -6.27 6.72
CA GLY A 27 -0.86 -6.61 5.85
C GLY A 27 -0.47 -6.54 4.39
N SER A 28 -1.37 -6.00 3.58
CA SER A 28 -1.18 -5.85 2.13
C SER A 28 -1.50 -4.43 1.70
N ALA A 29 -1.21 -4.08 0.45
CA ALA A 29 -1.65 -2.81 -0.13
C ALA A 29 -2.16 -3.02 -1.55
N ILE A 30 -3.06 -2.14 -1.97
CA ILE A 30 -3.44 -1.99 -3.38
C ILE A 30 -3.00 -0.61 -3.82
N MET A 31 -2.18 -0.56 -4.87
CA MET A 31 -1.71 0.67 -5.48
C MET A 31 -2.45 0.85 -6.81
N THR A 32 -3.17 1.96 -6.95
CA THR A 32 -3.76 2.40 -8.21
C THR A 32 -2.92 3.53 -8.81
N GLN A 33 -3.40 4.16 -9.88
CA GLN A 33 -2.72 5.34 -10.43
C GLN A 33 -2.83 6.59 -9.54
N ARG A 34 -3.82 6.63 -8.64
CA ARG A 34 -4.12 7.82 -7.81
C ARG A 34 -3.78 7.64 -6.34
N TYR A 35 -3.86 6.41 -5.83
CA TYR A 35 -3.73 6.14 -4.40
C TYR A 35 -2.89 4.89 -4.13
N ILE A 36 -2.38 4.82 -2.91
CA ILE A 36 -1.99 3.57 -2.26
C ILE A 36 -2.93 3.37 -1.07
N PHE A 37 -3.65 2.26 -1.07
CA PHE A 37 -4.54 1.84 0.01
C PHE A 37 -3.85 0.76 0.84
N LEU A 38 -3.70 0.99 2.14
CA LEU A 38 -3.14 0.02 3.07
C LEU A 38 -4.28 -0.85 3.62
N LEU A 39 -4.13 -2.16 3.45
CA LEU A 39 -5.04 -3.18 3.96
C LEU A 39 -4.37 -3.83 5.17
N VAL A 40 -4.54 -3.21 6.33
CA VAL A 40 -3.87 -3.64 7.55
C VAL A 40 -4.61 -4.82 8.15
N ASP A 41 -3.91 -5.94 8.33
CA ASP A 41 -4.43 -7.11 9.02
C ASP A 41 -4.03 -7.10 10.51
N THR A 42 -2.89 -6.50 10.84
CA THR A 42 -2.32 -6.52 12.18
C THR A 42 -1.57 -5.24 12.49
N ILE A 43 -1.80 -4.70 13.68
CA ILE A 43 -1.09 -3.54 14.23
C ILE A 43 -0.24 -4.04 15.39
N ASP A 44 1.05 -3.71 15.37
CA ASP A 44 2.06 -4.12 16.34
C ASP A 44 2.61 -2.85 17.01
N SER A 45 2.28 -2.67 18.28
CA SER A 45 2.80 -1.58 19.11
C SER A 45 3.75 -2.15 20.18
N VAL A 46 4.38 -1.26 20.95
CA VAL A 46 5.23 -1.66 22.08
C VAL A 46 4.43 -2.44 23.14
N GLU A 47 3.14 -2.14 23.27
CA GLU A 47 2.28 -2.67 24.34
C GLU A 47 1.51 -3.91 23.89
N GLU A 48 1.08 -3.97 22.64
CA GLU A 48 0.19 -5.03 22.16
C GLU A 48 0.27 -5.24 20.64
N LYS A 49 0.03 -6.50 20.24
CA LYS A 49 -0.24 -6.88 18.87
C LYS A 49 -1.72 -7.23 18.68
N ARG A 50 -2.44 -6.44 17.90
CA ARG A 50 -3.89 -6.61 17.66
C ARG A 50 -4.22 -6.83 16.19
N LYS A 51 -5.31 -7.56 15.92
CA LYS A 51 -5.89 -7.66 14.57
C LYS A 51 -6.57 -6.34 14.20
N SER A 52 -6.60 -6.03 12.91
CA SER A 52 -7.28 -4.88 12.36
C SER A 52 -8.41 -5.31 11.44
N ASP A 53 -9.56 -4.67 11.58
CA ASP A 53 -10.75 -4.85 10.73
C ASP A 53 -11.00 -3.56 9.91
N CYS A 54 -9.92 -2.83 9.57
CA CYS A 54 -10.01 -1.50 8.94
C CYS A 54 -10.54 -1.49 7.51
N TYR A 55 -10.87 -2.63 6.90
CA TYR A 55 -11.35 -2.70 5.52
C TYR A 55 -12.32 -3.88 5.32
N ASN A 56 -13.17 -3.76 4.31
CA ASN A 56 -14.07 -4.85 3.91
C ASN A 56 -13.29 -5.97 3.19
N ARG A 57 -12.87 -6.98 3.96
CA ARG A 57 -12.06 -8.11 3.47
C ARG A 57 -12.74 -8.87 2.33
N LEU A 58 -14.04 -9.13 2.43
CA LEU A 58 -14.80 -9.88 1.42
C LEU A 58 -14.86 -9.13 0.08
N TYR A 59 -15.02 -7.80 0.15
CA TYR A 59 -15.00 -6.96 -1.05
C TYR A 59 -13.64 -7.02 -1.75
N VAL A 60 -12.56 -6.86 -0.99
CA VAL A 60 -11.19 -6.93 -1.53
C VAL A 60 -10.88 -8.32 -2.11
N GLU A 61 -11.26 -9.40 -1.42
CA GLU A 61 -11.07 -10.77 -1.91
C GLU A 61 -11.81 -11.01 -3.23
N LYS A 62 -13.05 -10.51 -3.34
CA LYS A 62 -13.82 -10.57 -4.59
C LYS A 62 -13.10 -9.86 -5.73
N VAL A 63 -12.60 -8.64 -5.47
CA VAL A 63 -11.81 -7.86 -6.43
C VAL A 63 -10.55 -8.61 -6.88
N LEU A 64 -9.79 -9.16 -5.94
CA LEU A 64 -8.55 -9.88 -6.25
C LEU A 64 -8.80 -11.21 -6.97
N SER A 65 -9.97 -11.83 -6.79
CA SER A 65 -10.35 -13.07 -7.47
C SER A 65 -10.78 -12.86 -8.93
N ASN A 66 -11.29 -11.68 -9.29
CA ASN A 66 -11.77 -11.34 -10.63
C ASN A 66 -11.18 -10.02 -11.14
N PRO A 67 -9.86 -9.96 -11.40
CA PRO A 67 -9.15 -8.74 -11.80
C PRO A 67 -9.61 -8.13 -13.13
N GLN A 68 -10.26 -8.91 -14.00
CA GLN A 68 -10.77 -8.43 -15.30
C GLN A 68 -11.99 -7.52 -15.14
N ASP A 69 -12.75 -7.70 -14.07
CA ASP A 69 -13.95 -6.91 -13.75
C ASP A 69 -13.62 -5.74 -12.81
N PHE A 70 -12.33 -5.43 -12.65
CA PHE A 70 -11.88 -4.38 -11.77
C PHE A 70 -12.20 -2.99 -12.35
N ASP A 71 -13.29 -2.38 -11.87
CA ASP A 71 -13.53 -0.96 -12.07
C ASP A 71 -12.79 -0.14 -11.00
N VAL A 72 -11.69 0.48 -11.42
CA VAL A 72 -10.82 1.29 -10.55
C VAL A 72 -11.57 2.45 -9.90
N LEU A 73 -12.53 3.08 -10.59
CA LEU A 73 -13.25 4.22 -10.04
C LEU A 73 -14.17 3.80 -8.89
N SER A 74 -14.94 2.73 -9.12
CA SER A 74 -15.81 2.14 -8.09
C SER A 74 -14.99 1.62 -6.91
N PHE A 75 -13.87 0.95 -7.18
CA PHE A 75 -12.97 0.46 -6.15
C PHE A 75 -12.41 1.59 -5.29
N GLU A 76 -11.82 2.62 -5.91
CA GLU A 76 -11.27 3.74 -5.17
C GLU A 76 -12.32 4.46 -4.34
N THR A 77 -13.54 4.65 -4.88
CA THR A 77 -14.65 5.26 -4.13
C THR A 77 -15.04 4.43 -2.90
N ALA A 78 -15.11 3.10 -3.05
CA ALA A 78 -15.39 2.20 -1.94
C ALA A 78 -14.27 2.26 -0.89
N MET A 79 -13.00 2.19 -1.31
CA MET A 79 -11.86 2.24 -0.38
C MET A 79 -11.73 3.57 0.36
N LEU A 80 -12.03 4.69 -0.30
CA LEU A 80 -12.05 6.02 0.33
C LEU A 80 -13.18 6.17 1.36
N THR A 81 -14.23 5.36 1.26
CA THR A 81 -15.35 5.34 2.21
C THR A 81 -15.08 4.39 3.36
N ASP A 82 -14.46 3.24 3.08
CA ASP A 82 -14.25 2.16 4.04
C ASP A 82 -13.00 2.36 4.91
N LEU A 83 -11.94 2.99 4.39
CA LEU A 83 -10.67 3.16 5.10
C LEU A 83 -10.57 4.52 5.81
N ASP A 84 -9.93 4.51 6.99
CA ASP A 84 -9.44 5.73 7.61
C ASP A 84 -8.34 6.40 6.78
N GLU A 85 -8.25 7.74 6.86
CA GLU A 85 -7.25 8.55 6.13
C GLU A 85 -5.79 8.10 6.35
N LEU A 86 -5.49 7.54 7.53
CA LEU A 86 -4.16 7.01 7.85
C LEU A 86 -3.73 5.83 6.95
N HIS A 87 -4.70 5.13 6.36
CA HIS A 87 -4.49 3.99 5.48
C HIS A 87 -4.58 4.36 3.99
N ILE A 88 -4.76 5.64 3.67
CA ILE A 88 -4.90 6.14 2.31
C ILE A 88 -3.75 7.11 1.99
N PHE A 89 -3.04 6.86 0.88
CA PHE A 89 -1.92 7.69 0.45
C PHE A 89 -2.17 8.18 -0.98
N PRO A 90 -2.74 9.37 -1.16
CA PRO A 90 -2.88 9.99 -2.47
C PRO A 90 -1.50 10.35 -3.03
N PHE A 91 -1.21 10.00 -4.29
CA PHE A 91 0.06 10.36 -4.92
C PHE A 91 0.26 11.88 -5.02
N ALA A 92 -0.84 12.63 -5.15
CA ALA A 92 -0.82 14.09 -5.16
C ALA A 92 -0.24 14.70 -3.86
N ASP A 93 -0.33 13.98 -2.74
CA ASP A 93 0.16 14.44 -1.44
C ASP A 93 1.61 14.03 -1.16
N LEU A 94 2.21 13.28 -2.10
CA LEU A 94 3.58 12.79 -1.97
C LEU A 94 4.55 13.75 -2.65
N LYS A 95 5.42 14.36 -1.85
CA LYS A 95 6.59 15.10 -2.33
C LYS A 95 7.60 14.18 -3.02
N LYS A 96 7.73 12.94 -2.52
CA LYS A 96 8.64 11.95 -3.09
C LYS A 96 8.07 10.55 -2.92
N PHE A 97 8.14 9.76 -3.98
CA PHE A 97 7.89 8.33 -3.99
C PHE A 97 9.10 7.61 -4.59
N GLU A 98 9.68 6.67 -3.86
CA GLU A 98 10.88 5.94 -4.28
C GLU A 98 10.73 4.44 -4.02
N VAL A 99 11.02 3.63 -5.03
CA VAL A 99 10.99 2.17 -4.94
C VAL A 99 12.42 1.63 -5.00
N THR A 100 12.86 0.97 -3.93
CA THR A 100 14.21 0.41 -3.82
C THR A 100 14.20 -1.08 -4.16
N VAL A 101 14.69 -1.42 -5.35
CA VAL A 101 14.87 -2.81 -5.80
C VAL A 101 16.29 -3.28 -5.43
N GLY A 102 16.55 -3.56 -4.16
CA GLY A 102 17.86 -4.04 -3.63
C GLY A 102 17.85 -5.49 -3.11
N PHE A 103 18.98 -5.94 -2.53
CA PHE A 103 19.12 -7.28 -1.90
C PHE A 103 18.21 -7.43 -0.65
N SER A 104 17.80 -8.66 -0.36
CA SER A 104 16.49 -9.09 0.17
C SER A 104 15.91 -8.44 1.44
N ILE A 105 16.69 -7.77 2.29
CA ILE A 105 16.21 -7.29 3.61
C ILE A 105 16.03 -5.76 3.71
N PHE A 106 16.53 -4.97 2.75
CA PHE A 106 16.47 -3.50 2.79
C PHE A 106 15.63 -2.87 1.65
N GLY A 107 14.91 -3.70 0.89
CA GLY A 107 14.07 -3.23 -0.21
C GLY A 107 12.67 -2.83 0.24
N GLY A 108 12.07 -1.87 -0.46
CA GLY A 108 10.72 -1.40 -0.15
C GLY A 108 10.32 -0.15 -0.91
N ILE A 109 9.34 0.55 -0.35
CA ILE A 109 8.88 1.86 -0.80
C ILE A 109 9.22 2.88 0.28
N LYS A 110 9.74 4.03 -0.14
CA LYS A 110 9.92 5.23 0.69
C LYS A 110 9.01 6.33 0.17
N MET A 111 8.17 6.88 1.05
CA MET A 111 7.23 7.95 0.74
C MET A 111 7.53 9.16 1.63
N VAL A 112 7.59 10.35 1.03
CA VAL A 112 7.70 11.62 1.76
C VAL A 112 6.44 12.41 1.46
N LYS A 113 5.60 12.63 2.47
CA LYS A 113 4.41 13.48 2.35
C LYS A 113 4.81 14.95 2.19
N ASN A 114 3.92 15.79 1.67
CA ASN A 114 4.13 17.24 1.58
C ASN A 114 4.41 17.89 2.95
N THR A 115 3.91 17.29 4.03
CA THR A 115 4.21 17.64 5.44
C THR A 115 5.63 17.27 5.89
N LYS A 116 6.47 16.71 5.01
CA LYS A 116 7.80 16.12 5.28
C LYS A 116 7.79 14.88 6.15
N THR A 117 6.61 14.30 6.44
CA THR A 117 6.52 13.01 7.14
C THR A 117 7.12 11.92 6.27
N LEU A 118 8.11 11.21 6.84
CA LEU A 118 8.75 10.08 6.18
C LEU A 118 8.05 8.79 6.58
N THR A 119 7.61 8.06 5.57
CA THR A 119 6.89 6.81 5.74
C THR A 119 7.55 5.72 4.90
N SER A 120 7.65 4.51 5.46
CA SER A 120 8.33 3.40 4.79
C SER A 120 7.47 2.14 4.75
N MET A 121 7.48 1.46 3.61
CA MET A 121 6.93 0.11 3.45
C MET A 121 8.05 -0.85 3.11
N SER A 122 8.33 -1.80 4.00
CA SER A 122 9.20 -2.92 3.72
C SER A 122 8.44 -4.00 2.95
N ILE A 123 9.00 -4.41 1.82
CA ILE A 123 8.43 -5.44 0.94
C ILE A 123 9.56 -6.43 0.66
N LYS A 124 9.46 -7.67 1.16
CA LYS A 124 10.54 -8.66 1.06
C LYS A 124 10.74 -9.20 -0.35
N ASP A 125 9.66 -9.36 -1.11
CA ASP A 125 9.72 -9.95 -2.45
C ASP A 125 10.24 -8.95 -3.51
N VAL A 126 11.38 -9.27 -4.13
CA VAL A 126 12.01 -8.48 -5.20
C VAL A 126 11.08 -8.33 -6.40
N LYS A 127 10.31 -9.37 -6.76
CA LYS A 127 9.39 -9.34 -7.90
C LYS A 127 8.30 -8.30 -7.67
N VAL A 128 7.76 -8.25 -6.45
CA VAL A 128 6.78 -7.22 -6.05
C VAL A 128 7.37 -5.83 -6.18
N ARG A 129 8.60 -5.62 -5.69
CA ARG A 129 9.27 -4.31 -5.83
C ARG A 129 9.51 -3.91 -7.29
N LYS A 130 9.84 -4.86 -8.17
CA LYS A 130 9.99 -4.60 -9.60
C LYS A 130 8.67 -4.17 -10.24
N ALA A 131 7.59 -4.92 -10.01
CA ALA A 131 6.27 -4.59 -10.55
C ALA A 131 5.78 -3.21 -10.09
N ILE A 132 5.95 -2.88 -8.81
CA ILE A 132 5.61 -1.53 -8.29
C ILE A 132 6.39 -0.45 -9.02
N LYS A 133 7.70 -0.65 -9.21
CA LYS A 133 8.58 0.32 -9.90
C LYS A 133 8.17 0.49 -11.36
N GLU A 134 7.86 -0.61 -12.04
CA GLU A 134 7.41 -0.62 -13.44
C GLU A 134 6.05 0.06 -13.59
N PHE A 135 5.08 -0.27 -12.72
CA PHE A 135 3.77 0.36 -12.72
C PHE A 135 3.85 1.88 -12.47
N TYR A 136 4.59 2.30 -11.43
CA TYR A 136 4.76 3.72 -11.11
C TYR A 136 5.42 4.49 -12.28
N GLY A 137 6.45 3.91 -12.90
CA GLY A 137 7.14 4.55 -14.02
C GLY A 137 6.39 4.55 -15.35
N LYS A 138 5.33 3.74 -15.49
CA LYS A 138 4.56 3.61 -16.74
C LYS A 138 3.23 4.34 -16.71
N TYR A 139 2.57 4.37 -15.55
CA TYR A 139 1.18 4.82 -15.44
C TYR A 139 0.97 6.00 -14.49
N ILE A 140 2.00 6.43 -13.74
CA ILE A 140 1.88 7.51 -12.76
C ILE A 140 2.84 8.66 -13.09
N LYS A 141 4.12 8.34 -13.30
CA LYS A 141 5.17 9.30 -13.67
C LYS A 141 5.36 9.33 -15.19
#